data_AF-A0A9X5C8C6-F1
#
_entry.id   AF-A0A9X5C8C6-F1
#
_cell.length_a   1.000
_cell.length_b   1.000
_cell.length_c   1.000
_cell.angle_alpha   90.00
_cell.angle_beta   90.00
_cell.angle_gamma   90.00
#
_symmetry.space_group_name_H-M   'P 1'
#
loop_
_entity.id
_entity.type
_entity.pdbx_description
1 polymer ?
#
loop_
_entity_poly.entity_id
_entity_poly.type
_entity_poly.pdbx_seq_one_letter_code
_entity_poly.pdbx_strand_id
1 'polypeptide(L)' 'MSKKHEFQLQRWKLLIEDRIKSGMKVRDWCDANGVTKDAYYYWLAKLREEHYE' A
#
# COMPACT_ATOMS: atom_id res chain seq x y z
N MET A 1 -0.67 -8.21 -16.87
CA MET A 1 -0.95 -7.02 -16.04
C MET A 1 -1.23 -5.84 -16.96
N SER A 2 -2.15 -4.94 -16.62
CA SER A 2 -2.37 -3.69 -17.39
C SER A 2 -1.43 -2.59 -16.89
N LYS A 3 -1.03 -1.63 -17.75
CA LYS A 3 -0.22 -0.45 -17.35
C LYS A 3 -0.80 0.30 -16.14
N LYS A 4 -2.14 0.34 -16.04
CA LYS A 4 -2.84 0.93 -14.88
C LYS A 4 -2.56 0.17 -13.58
N HIS A 5 -2.46 -1.17 -13.66
CA HIS A 5 -2.21 -2.01 -12.51
C HIS A 5 -0.78 -1.82 -12.00
N GLU A 6 0.21 -1.82 -12.89
CA GLU A 6 1.62 -1.54 -12.55
C GLU A 6 1.78 -0.17 -11.89
N PHE A 7 1.14 0.86 -12.45
CA PHE A 7 1.18 2.20 -11.86
C PHE A 7 0.61 2.23 -10.44
N GLN A 8 -0.49 1.53 -10.20
CA GLN A 8 -1.09 1.45 -8.87
C GLN A 8 -0.18 0.69 -7.89
N LEU A 9 0.44 -0.40 -8.31
CA LEU A 9 1.41 -1.13 -7.48
C LEU A 9 2.59 -0.25 -7.07
N GLN A 10 3.19 0.48 -8.02
CA GLN A 10 4.29 1.40 -7.72
C GLN A 10 3.87 2.49 -6.73
N ARG A 11 2.67 3.07 -6.92
CA ARG A 11 2.12 4.05 -5.99
C ARG A 11 1.93 3.46 -4.59
N TRP A 12 1.35 2.26 -4.49
CA TRP A 12 1.09 1.63 -3.20
C TRP A 12 2.36 1.16 -2.49
N LYS A 13 3.40 0.80 -3.25
CA LYS A 13 4.73 0.52 -2.70
C LYS A 13 5.28 1.74 -1.94
N LEU A 14 5.23 2.92 -2.55
CA LEU A 14 5.66 4.17 -1.91
C LEU A 14 4.84 4.50 -0.65
N LEU A 15 3.52 4.34 -0.71
CA LEU A 15 2.63 4.57 0.43
C LEU A 15 2.92 3.61 1.60
N ILE A 16 3.17 2.34 1.32
CA ILE A 16 3.51 1.36 2.35
C ILE A 16 4.89 1.62 2.95
N GLU A 17 5.87 2.00 2.13
CA GLU A 17 7.19 2.42 2.62
C GLU A 17 7.10 3.67 3.51
N ASP A 18 6.31 4.68 3.13
CA ASP A 18 6.06 5.87 3.95
C ASP A 18 5.42 5.49 5.29
N ARG A 19 4.38 4.64 5.26
CA ARG A 19 3.76 4.11 6.47
C ARG A 19 4.77 3.40 7.37
N ILE A 20 5.68 2.59 6.82
CA ILE A 20 6.70 1.89 7.61
C ILE A 20 7.68 2.89 8.23
N LYS A 21 8.16 3.87 7.45
CA LYS A 21 9.07 4.92 7.91
C LYS A 21 8.44 5.83 8.96
N SER A 22 7.13 6.07 8.87
CA SER A 22 6.40 6.90 9.85
C SER A 22 6.35 6.28 11.25
N GLY A 23 6.51 4.96 11.38
CA GLY A 23 6.32 4.24 12.65
C GLY A 23 4.89 4.28 13.21
N MET A 24 3.95 4.90 12.49
CA MET A 24 2.54 5.02 12.91
C MET A 24 1.84 3.67 12.89
N LYS A 25 0.72 3.51 13.61
CA LYS A 25 -0.16 2.36 13.42
C LYS A 25 -0.91 2.50 12.09
N VAL A 26 -1.26 1.36 11.45
CA VAL A 26 -1.97 1.37 10.15
C VAL A 26 -3.19 2.28 10.18
N ARG A 27 -4.01 2.20 11.23
CA ARG A 27 -5.21 3.03 11.38
C ARG A 27 -4.87 4.51 11.32
N ASP A 28 -3.96 4.94 12.18
CA ASP A 28 -3.68 6.37 12.34
C ASP A 28 -3.02 6.94 11.07
N TRP A 29 -2.18 6.15 10.40
CA TRP A 29 -1.62 6.52 9.10
C TRP A 29 -2.68 6.57 7.99
N CYS A 30 -3.60 5.60 7.97
CA CYS A 30 -4.72 5.56 7.01
C CYS A 30 -5.62 6.80 7.16
N ASP A 31 -5.99 7.13 8.41
CA ASP A 31 -6.83 8.27 8.72
C ASP A 31 -6.13 9.59 8.33
N ALA A 32 -4.82 9.72 8.57
CA ALA A 32 -4.03 10.90 8.20
C ALA A 32 -3.83 11.07 6.68
N ASN A 33 -3.75 9.97 5.92
CA ASN A 33 -3.50 9.99 4.48
C ASN A 33 -4.77 9.87 3.63
N GLY A 34 -5.96 9.84 4.26
CA GLY A 34 -7.24 9.67 3.56
C GLY A 34 -7.37 8.31 2.86
N VAL A 35 -6.70 7.29 3.40
CA VAL A 35 -6.69 5.92 2.87
C VAL A 35 -7.61 5.05 3.72
N THR A 36 -8.41 4.19 3.09
CA THR A 36 -9.18 3.20 3.84
C THR A 36 -8.31 2.00 4.22
N LYS A 37 -8.57 1.40 5.39
CA LYS A 37 -7.84 0.21 5.85
C LYS A 37 -7.98 -0.96 4.86
N ASP A 38 -9.15 -1.13 4.27
CA ASP A 38 -9.41 -2.21 3.32
C ASP A 38 -8.55 -2.06 2.06
N ALA A 39 -8.46 -0.84 1.51
CA ALA A 39 -7.58 -0.57 0.39
C ALA A 39 -6.12 -0.83 0.77
N TYR A 40 -5.70 -0.37 1.96
CA TYR A 40 -4.34 -0.60 2.45
C TYR A 40 -4.00 -2.10 2.52
N TYR A 41 -4.84 -2.92 3.15
CA TYR A 41 -4.57 -4.36 3.26
C TYR A 41 -4.69 -5.11 1.93
N TYR A 42 -5.62 -4.69 1.06
CA TYR A 42 -5.73 -5.24 -0.29
C TYR A 42 -4.45 -5.05 -1.08
N TRP A 43 -3.92 -3.82 -1.14
CA TRP A 43 -2.69 -3.52 -1.88
C TRP A 43 -1.44 -4.09 -1.21
N LEU A 44 -1.43 -4.17 0.12
CA LEU A 44 -0.37 -4.85 0.85
C LEU A 44 -0.33 -6.36 0.52
N ALA A 45 -1.49 -7.01 0.40
CA ALA A 45 -1.56 -8.40 -0.04
C ALA A 45 -1.05 -8.55 -1.48
N LYS A 46 -1.47 -7.66 -2.39
CA LYS A 46 -1.01 -7.67 -3.79
C LYS A 46 0.51 -7.49 -3.92
N LEU A 47 1.10 -6.59 -3.16
CA LEU A 47 2.55 -6.40 -3.15
C LEU A 47 3.32 -7.59 -2.56
N ARG A 48 2.73 -8.33 -1.62
CA ARG A 48 3.31 -9.58 -1.10
C ARG A 48 3.22 -10.73 -2.10
N GLU A 49 2.12 -10.80 -2.86
CA GLU A 49 1.96 -11.78 -3.95
C GLU A 49 2.99 -11.53 -5.06
N GLU A 50 3.26 -10.27 -5.41
CA GLU A 50 4.26 -9.90 -6.43
C GLU A 50 5.71 -10.26 -6.03
N HIS A 51 6.02 -10.27 -4.73
CA HIS A 51 7.36 -10.64 -4.23
C HIS A 51 7.58 -12.16 -4.15
N TYR A 52 6.59 -12.98 -4.51
CA TYR A 52 6.63 -14.44 -4.42
C TYR A 52 6.72 -15.15 -5.78
N GLU A 53 6.89 -14.42 -6.89
CA GLU A 53 7.28 -14.98 -8.21
C GLU A 53 8.79 -14.90 -8.46
#